data_AF-D3JH26-F1
#
_entry.id   AF-D3JH26-F1
#
_cell.length_a   1.000
_cell.length_b   1.000
_cell.length_c   1.000
_cell.angle_alpha   90.00
_cell.angle_beta   90.00
_cell.angle_gamma   90.00
#
_symmetry.space_group_name_H-M   'P 1'
#
loop_
_entity.id
_entity.type
_entity.pdbx_description
1 polymer ?
#
loop_
_entity_poly.entity_id
_entity_poly.type
_entity_poly.pdbx_seq_one_letter_code
_entity_poly.pdbx_strand_id
1 'polypeptide(L)'
;TEFCDMYLAYEALPDDLKRAVAGRRAIHHISKTRNPRVTISPDRPGAKEYYEARARETREILQPLVRTHPETGRQALYISPRFTIGIADMPDADAQALLDRLFASFVKERRFQYRHKWKDGDLVMWDNRCV
;
A
#
# COMPACT_ATOMS: atom_id res chain seq x y z
N THR A 1 -0.25 -13.93 10.99
CA THR A 1 0.06 -12.68 10.26
C THR A 1 0.29 -13.03 8.80
N GLU A 2 -0.06 -12.13 7.88
CA GLU A 2 0.21 -12.29 6.44
C GLU A 2 1.11 -11.14 5.97
N PHE A 3 2.05 -11.48 5.10
CA PHE A 3 3.08 -10.61 4.54
C PHE A 3 3.07 -10.79 3.02
N CYS A 4 3.30 -9.73 2.23
CA CYS A 4 3.21 -9.80 0.77
C CYS A 4 4.53 -9.36 0.13
N ASP A 5 5.23 -10.23 -0.59
CA ASP A 5 6.46 -9.85 -1.29
C ASP A 5 6.15 -8.85 -2.42
N MET A 6 6.51 -7.58 -2.19
CA MET A 6 6.25 -6.48 -3.12
C MET A 6 7.26 -6.42 -4.28
N TYR A 7 8.36 -7.19 -4.23
CA TYR A 7 9.19 -7.43 -5.40
C TYR A 7 8.47 -8.36 -6.37
N LEU A 8 8.01 -9.51 -5.88
CA LEU A 8 7.30 -10.49 -6.72
C LEU A 8 6.01 -9.89 -7.29
N ALA A 9 5.30 -9.07 -6.51
CA ALA A 9 4.14 -8.33 -6.99
C ALA A 9 4.49 -7.38 -8.16
N TYR A 10 5.61 -6.66 -8.07
CA TYR A 10 6.09 -5.77 -9.14
C TYR A 10 6.57 -6.55 -10.38
N GLU A 11 7.40 -7.57 -10.18
CA GLU A 11 7.96 -8.41 -11.24
C GLU A 11 6.87 -9.06 -12.08
N ALA A 12 5.76 -9.45 -11.43
CA ALA A 12 4.63 -10.10 -12.06
C ALA A 12 3.59 -9.15 -12.68
N LEU A 13 3.76 -7.82 -12.57
CA LEU A 13 2.85 -6.89 -13.24
C LEU A 13 2.88 -7.08 -14.76
N PRO A 14 1.71 -7.09 -15.42
CA PRO A 14 1.62 -6.88 -16.86
C PRO A 14 2.34 -5.60 -17.31
N ASP A 15 2.86 -5.61 -18.54
CA ASP A 15 3.68 -4.51 -19.04
C ASP A 15 2.94 -3.17 -19.10
N ASP A 16 1.63 -3.17 -19.33
CA ASP A 16 0.82 -1.95 -19.28
C ASP A 16 0.78 -1.34 -17.88
N LEU A 17 0.67 -2.17 -16.83
CA LEU A 17 0.72 -1.71 -15.45
C LEU A 17 2.13 -1.27 -15.06
N LYS A 18 3.19 -1.96 -15.49
CA LYS A 18 4.58 -1.52 -15.27
C LYS A 18 4.83 -0.14 -15.88
N ARG A 19 4.38 0.09 -17.11
CA ARG A 19 4.43 1.42 -17.75
C ARG A 19 3.59 2.45 -17.01
N ALA A 20 2.40 2.08 -16.54
CA ALA A 20 1.51 2.98 -15.84
C ALA A 20 2.10 3.48 -14.51
N VAL A 21 2.90 2.67 -13.81
CA VAL A 21 3.50 3.04 -12.51
C VAL A 21 4.91 3.63 -12.61
N ALA A 22 5.58 3.47 -13.74
CA ALA A 22 6.97 3.91 -13.92
C ALA A 22 7.13 5.43 -13.70
N GLY A 23 8.05 5.82 -12.82
CA GLY A 23 8.38 7.22 -12.53
C GLY A 23 7.31 8.01 -11.76
N ARG A 24 6.13 7.42 -11.51
CA ARG A 24 5.03 8.09 -10.82
C ARG A 24 5.16 8.03 -9.30
N ARG A 25 4.46 8.95 -8.63
CA ARG A 25 4.43 9.05 -7.17
C ARG A 25 3.04 8.76 -6.63
N ALA A 26 2.95 7.86 -5.66
CA ALA A 26 1.76 7.64 -4.83
C ALA A 26 1.64 8.74 -3.76
N ILE A 27 0.40 9.07 -3.42
CA ILE A 27 0.03 9.94 -2.31
C ILE A 27 -0.30 9.04 -1.12
N HIS A 28 0.46 9.18 -0.03
CA HIS A 28 0.24 8.44 1.21
C HIS A 28 -0.35 9.34 2.29
N HIS A 29 -1.33 8.82 3.02
CA HIS A 29 -1.95 9.53 4.14
C HIS A 29 -2.42 8.57 5.23
N ILE A 30 -2.23 8.94 6.50
CA ILE A 30 -2.53 8.05 7.64
C ILE A 30 -4.02 8.00 8.00
N SER A 31 -4.76 9.06 7.69
CA SER A 31 -6.18 9.13 8.03
C SER A 31 -7.01 8.20 7.15
N LYS A 32 -7.80 7.36 7.81
CA LYS A 32 -8.74 6.44 7.15
C LYS A 32 -9.91 7.15 6.49
N THR A 33 -10.26 8.36 6.92
CA THR A 33 -11.38 9.12 6.31
C THR A 33 -11.04 9.64 4.91
N ARG A 34 -9.76 9.66 4.54
CA ARG A 34 -9.27 10.09 3.22
C ARG A 34 -9.16 8.95 2.21
N ASN A 35 -9.30 7.70 2.66
CA ASN A 35 -9.14 6.54 1.78
C ASN A 35 -10.49 5.85 1.57
N PRO A 36 -11.08 5.88 0.36
CA PRO A 36 -12.38 5.27 0.09
C PRO A 36 -12.38 3.74 0.29
N ARG A 37 -11.21 3.08 0.30
CA ARG A 37 -11.08 1.63 0.51
C ARG A 37 -11.11 1.20 1.97
N VAL A 38 -11.10 2.15 2.91
CA VAL A 38 -10.96 1.83 4.33
C VAL A 38 -12.20 2.24 5.10
N THR A 39 -12.91 1.25 5.62
CA THR A 39 -14.01 1.46 6.56
C THR A 39 -13.46 1.62 7.99
N ILE A 40 -14.00 2.59 8.72
CA ILE A 40 -13.76 2.74 10.16
C ILE A 40 -14.77 1.84 10.87
N SER A 41 -14.28 0.90 11.69
CA SER A 41 -15.15 0.00 12.45
C SER A 41 -16.04 0.81 13.41
N PRO A 42 -17.36 0.54 13.42
CA PRO A 42 -18.29 1.23 14.31
C PRO A 42 -18.07 0.85 15.79
N ASP A 43 -17.45 -0.31 16.05
CA ASP A 43 -17.18 -0.83 17.40
C ASP A 43 -16.03 -0.12 18.12
N ARG A 44 -15.50 0.95 17.53
CA ARG A 44 -14.43 1.78 18.10
C ARG A 44 -14.95 3.19 18.34
N PRO A 45 -15.54 3.46 19.53
CA PRO A 45 -15.98 4.79 19.90
C PRO A 45 -14.84 5.82 19.74
N GLY A 46 -15.13 6.98 19.13
CA GLY A 46 -14.15 8.04 18.93
C GLY A 46 -13.17 7.83 17.76
N ALA A 47 -13.22 6.69 17.05
CA ALA A 47 -12.26 6.40 15.99
C ALA A 47 -12.40 7.36 14.79
N LYS A 48 -13.63 7.77 14.45
CA LYS A 48 -13.87 8.69 13.34
C LYS A 48 -13.27 10.05 13.65
N GLU A 49 -13.57 10.60 14.81
CA GLU A 49 -13.06 11.87 15.32
C GLU A 49 -11.53 11.85 15.40
N TYR A 50 -10.95 10.74 15.88
CA TYR A 50 -9.50 10.53 15.89
C TYR A 50 -8.89 10.64 14.48
N TYR A 51 -9.47 9.96 13.48
CA TYR A 51 -8.95 10.01 12.12
C TYR A 51 -9.19 11.36 11.42
N GLU A 52 -10.28 12.05 11.73
CA GLU A 52 -10.53 13.42 11.26
C GLU A 52 -9.53 14.43 11.84
N ALA A 53 -9.25 14.34 13.14
CA ALA A 53 -8.22 15.17 13.78
C ALA A 53 -6.85 14.92 13.13
N ARG A 54 -6.48 13.64 12.95
CA ARG A 54 -5.23 13.27 12.26
C ARG A 54 -5.18 13.81 10.83
N ALA A 55 -6.29 13.84 10.10
CA ALA A 55 -6.30 14.39 8.75
C ALA A 55 -6.01 15.89 8.68
N ARG A 56 -6.22 16.63 9.78
CA ARG A 56 -5.88 18.06 9.87
C ARG A 56 -4.42 18.27 10.26
N GLU A 57 -3.87 17.35 11.05
CA GLU A 57 -2.51 17.44 11.60
C GLU A 57 -1.44 16.83 10.68
N THR A 58 -1.81 15.82 9.88
CA THR A 58 -0.86 15.12 9.02
C THR A 58 -0.94 15.59 7.58
N ARG A 59 0.22 15.74 6.96
CA ARG A 59 0.33 16.08 5.54
C ARG A 59 0.30 14.82 4.69
N GLU A 60 -0.14 14.99 3.45
CA GLU A 60 0.08 13.99 2.41
C GLU A 60 1.58 13.87 2.11
N ILE A 61 2.03 12.63 1.92
CA ILE A 61 3.42 12.32 1.61
C ILE A 61 3.50 11.66 0.25
N LEU A 62 4.25 12.27 -0.66
CA LEU A 62 4.50 11.70 -1.98
C LEU A 62 5.64 10.68 -1.89
N GLN A 63 5.39 9.46 -2.36
CA GLN A 63 6.39 8.39 -2.42
C GLN A 63 6.42 7.77 -3.82
N PRO A 64 7.54 7.24 -4.31
CA PRO A 64 7.55 6.52 -5.58
C PRO A 64 6.57 5.34 -5.57
N LEU A 65 5.79 5.14 -6.64
CA LEU A 65 4.97 3.93 -6.79
C LEU A 65 5.83 2.67 -6.86
N VAL A 66 6.99 2.80 -7.49
CA VAL A 66 8.03 1.77 -7.57
C VAL A 66 9.26 2.31 -6.87
N ARG A 67 9.68 1.62 -5.82
CA ARG A 67 10.84 1.98 -5.02
C ARG A 67 11.99 1.04 -5.33
N THR A 68 13.18 1.59 -5.51
CA THR A 68 14.42 0.81 -5.53
C THR A 68 14.88 0.57 -4.09
N HIS A 69 15.09 -0.70 -3.75
CA HIS A 69 15.59 -1.08 -2.45
C HIS A 69 17.08 -0.73 -2.33
N PRO A 70 17.48 0.07 -1.31
CA PRO A 70 18.83 0.65 -1.27
C PRO A 70 19.94 -0.38 -1.11
N GLU A 71 19.67 -1.53 -0.48
CA GLU A 71 20.69 -2.56 -0.22
C GLU A 71 20.73 -3.66 -1.28
N THR A 72 19.62 -3.91 -2.00
CA THR A 72 19.51 -5.04 -2.94
C THR A 72 19.42 -4.60 -4.40
N GLY A 73 19.15 -3.31 -4.66
CA GLY A 73 18.91 -2.76 -6.00
C GLY A 73 17.60 -3.21 -6.65
N ARG A 74 16.83 -4.10 -6.01
CA ARG A 74 15.57 -4.62 -6.55
C ARG A 74 14.47 -3.56 -6.50
N GLN A 75 13.54 -3.63 -7.45
CA GLN A 75 12.38 -2.74 -7.51
C GLN A 75 11.16 -3.39 -6.87
N ALA A 76 10.52 -2.70 -5.92
CA ALA A 76 9.29 -3.13 -5.26
C ALA A 76 8.16 -2.12 -5.47
N LEU A 77 6.92 -2.61 -5.54
CA LEU A 77 5.76 -1.74 -5.38
C LEU A 77 5.75 -1.15 -3.97
N TYR A 78 5.56 0.16 -3.86
CA TYR A 78 5.51 0.85 -2.57
C TYR A 78 4.14 1.51 -2.36
N ILE A 79 3.11 0.65 -2.32
CA ILE A 79 1.72 1.03 -2.15
C ILE A 79 1.04 0.13 -1.12
N SER A 80 0.01 0.67 -0.46
CA SER A 80 -0.78 -0.07 0.51
C SER A 80 -2.25 0.29 0.35
N PRO A 81 -3.17 -0.69 0.29
CA PRO A 81 -4.61 -0.42 0.26
C PRO A 81 -5.08 0.45 1.43
N ARG A 82 -4.33 0.47 2.54
CA ARG A 82 -4.64 1.25 3.73
C ARG A 82 -4.18 2.70 3.65
N PHE A 83 -2.99 2.96 3.11
CA PHE A 83 -2.34 4.28 3.23
C PHE A 83 -2.23 5.03 1.92
N THR A 84 -2.24 4.34 0.78
CA THR A 84 -2.14 4.96 -0.53
C THR A 84 -3.54 5.44 -0.93
N ILE A 85 -3.68 6.77 -1.03
CA ILE A 85 -4.97 7.43 -1.28
C ILE A 85 -5.10 7.97 -2.71
N GLY A 86 -4.01 8.05 -3.47
CA GLY A 86 -4.03 8.57 -4.83
C GLY A 86 -2.66 8.51 -5.51
N ILE A 87 -2.57 9.11 -6.71
CA ILE A 87 -1.35 9.21 -7.52
C ILE A 87 -1.17 10.68 -7.89
N ALA A 88 0.02 11.23 -7.68
CA ALA A 88 0.32 12.62 -8.01
C ALA A 88 0.14 12.89 -9.52
N ASP A 89 -0.32 14.09 -9.86
CA ASP A 89 -0.51 14.55 -11.23
C ASP A 89 -1.45 13.65 -12.05
N MET A 90 -2.41 13.00 -11.38
CA MET A 90 -3.43 12.14 -11.98
C MET A 90 -4.81 12.52 -11.43
N PRO A 91 -5.85 12.65 -12.28
CA PRO A 91 -7.22 12.82 -11.80
C PRO A 91 -7.62 11.70 -10.84
N ASP A 92 -8.38 12.05 -9.80
CA ASP A 92 -8.69 11.10 -8.73
C ASP A 92 -9.38 9.83 -9.26
N ALA A 93 -10.36 9.96 -10.15
CA ALA A 93 -11.05 8.81 -10.75
C ALA A 93 -10.09 7.84 -11.46
N ASP A 94 -9.15 8.37 -12.24
CA ASP A 94 -8.14 7.57 -12.95
C ASP A 94 -7.14 6.93 -11.96
N ALA A 95 -6.74 7.68 -10.94
CA ALA A 95 -5.85 7.20 -9.89
C ALA A 95 -6.49 6.06 -9.10
N GLN A 96 -7.76 6.20 -8.72
CA GLN A 96 -8.48 5.14 -8.00
C GLN A 96 -8.61 3.88 -8.87
N ALA A 97 -8.96 4.03 -10.16
CA ALA A 97 -9.07 2.90 -11.07
C ALA A 97 -7.73 2.17 -11.25
N LEU A 98 -6.62 2.90 -11.38
CA LEU A 98 -5.29 2.30 -11.46
C LEU A 98 -4.89 1.61 -10.15
N LEU A 99 -5.13 2.24 -9.00
CA LEU A 99 -4.85 1.66 -7.69
C LEU A 99 -5.66 0.37 -7.46
N ASP A 100 -6.92 0.33 -7.86
CA ASP A 100 -7.74 -0.89 -7.75
C ASP A 100 -7.17 -2.04 -8.59
N ARG A 101 -6.72 -1.77 -9.81
CA ARG A 101 -6.05 -2.76 -10.66
C ARG A 101 -4.74 -3.26 -10.03
N LEU A 102 -3.95 -2.36 -9.46
CA LEU A 102 -2.69 -2.71 -8.79
C LEU A 102 -2.96 -3.55 -7.53
N PHE A 103 -3.91 -3.17 -6.68
CA PHE A 103 -4.24 -3.94 -5.48
C PHE A 103 -4.82 -5.31 -5.83
N ALA A 104 -5.66 -5.39 -6.86
CA ALA A 104 -6.18 -6.66 -7.35
C ALA A 104 -5.07 -7.61 -7.80
N SER A 105 -3.92 -7.10 -8.27
CA SER A 105 -2.83 -7.93 -8.78
C SER A 105 -2.05 -8.67 -7.69
N PHE A 106 -2.14 -8.29 -6.41
CA PHE A 106 -1.37 -8.93 -5.33
C PHE A 106 -2.16 -9.28 -4.06
N VAL A 107 -3.25 -8.57 -3.74
CA VAL A 107 -3.98 -8.73 -2.46
C VAL A 107 -4.56 -10.14 -2.28
N LYS A 108 -4.93 -10.83 -3.37
CA LYS A 108 -5.51 -12.19 -3.31
C LYS A 108 -4.57 -13.28 -3.81
N GLU A 109 -3.38 -12.90 -4.25
CA GLU A 109 -2.47 -13.82 -4.91
C GLU A 109 -1.54 -14.52 -3.93
N ARG A 110 -1.90 -15.76 -3.59
CA ARG A 110 -1.18 -16.56 -2.59
C ARG A 110 0.28 -16.76 -2.91
N ARG A 111 0.68 -16.72 -4.19
CA ARG A 111 2.08 -16.85 -4.62
C ARG A 111 2.98 -15.71 -4.14
N PHE A 112 2.41 -14.59 -3.71
CA PHE A 112 3.16 -13.47 -3.12
C PHE A 112 3.08 -13.43 -1.60
N GLN A 113 2.27 -14.31 -1.00
CA GLN A 113 1.92 -14.19 0.41
C GLN A 113 2.64 -15.21 1.26
N TYR A 114 3.31 -14.71 2.30
CA TYR A 114 3.75 -15.54 3.41
C TYR A 114 2.75 -15.42 4.56
N ARG A 115 2.19 -16.56 4.99
CA ARG A 115 1.29 -16.63 6.15
C ARG A 115 2.00 -17.29 7.32
N HIS A 116 2.32 -16.48 8.32
CA HIS A 116 2.88 -16.95 9.57
C HIS A 116 1.78 -17.48 10.51
N LYS A 117 1.91 -18.76 10.91
CA LYS A 117 1.12 -19.39 11.96
C LYS A 117 1.90 -19.32 13.27
N TRP A 118 1.51 -18.38 14.14
CA TRP A 118 2.16 -18.11 15.41
C TRP A 118 2.14 -19.32 16.35
N LYS A 119 3.25 -19.50 17.06
CA LYS A 119 3.43 -20.36 18.23
C LYS A 119 4.15 -19.59 19.34
N ASP A 120 4.00 -20.07 20.57
CA ASP A 120 4.69 -19.48 21.71
C ASP A 120 6.21 -19.51 21.51
N GLY A 121 6.85 -18.36 21.72
CA GLY A 121 8.28 -18.17 21.51
C GLY A 121 8.68 -17.72 20.10
N ASP A 122 7.76 -17.65 19.14
CA ASP A 122 8.07 -17.16 17.79
C ASP A 122 8.45 -15.67 17.80
N LEU A 123 9.48 -15.34 17.02
CA LEU A 123 9.86 -13.97 16.69
C LEU A 123 9.96 -13.86 15.17
N VAL A 124 9.28 -12.85 14.61
CA VAL A 124 9.30 -12.56 13.16
C VAL A 124 9.91 -11.19 12.94
N MET A 125 10.90 -11.13 12.04
CA MET A 125 11.44 -9.90 11.48
C MET A 125 11.11 -9.86 10.00
N TRP A 126 10.81 -8.66 9.47
CA TRP A 126 10.53 -8.46 8.06
C TRP A 126 11.14 -7.15 7.58
N ASP A 127 11.32 -7.04 6.27
CA ASP A 127 11.78 -5.81 5.65
C ASP A 127 10.59 -4.89 5.33
N ASN A 128 10.45 -3.79 6.07
CA ASN A 128 9.34 -2.85 5.92
C ASN A 128 9.41 -2.00 4.62
N ARG A 129 10.33 -2.32 3.70
CA ARG A 129 10.56 -1.61 2.44
C ARG A 129 10.00 -2.36 1.24
N CYS A 130 9.75 -3.66 1.37
CA CYS A 130 9.36 -4.55 0.26
C CYS A 130 8.36 -5.65 0.64
N VAL A 131 7.66 -5.51 1.77
CA VAL A 131 6.70 -6.49 2.30
C VAL A 131 5.35 -5.83 2.61
#